data_AF-A0A098EX81-F1
#
_entry.id   AF-A0A098EX81-F1
#
_cell.length_a   1.000
_cell.length_b   1.000
_cell.length_c   1.000
_cell.angle_alpha   90.00
_cell.angle_beta   90.00
_cell.angle_gamma   90.00
#
_symmetry.space_group_name_H-M   'P 1'
#
loop_
_entity.id
_entity.type
_entity.pdbx_description
1 polymer ?
#
loop_
_entity_poly.entity_id
_entity_poly.type
_entity_poly.pdbx_seq_one_letter_code
_entity_poly.pdbx_strand_id
1 'polypeptide(L)'
;MNKLIVDISHWQPTNKINWARAALEVALFIIRVQYGSLKHDREYKNHVANAKKHGIPFGHYAYALFRDVEDAKREARDFLARADKDAKFLVVDVEEQTCKNPKDIVPATQAFIDVCKAAGWKVGLYTGHHFYKPHRMDLVKADFVWIPRYGTNSGKPETKPAYPCDLWQYTDKGRVSWYNGSLDLNLLAGSKTLEWFIGAQKPVAPKPPSKPIEAAKPGEKYPGHLIKKGNKGTLVKKVQIKVGAKPDGIFGPETEAKVKAWQKAKKIKVDGIVGPQTWREMF
;
A
#
# COMPACT_ATOMS: atom_id res chain seq x y z
N MET A 1 11.20 4.96 -12.52
CA MET A 1 10.90 3.72 -11.77
C MET A 1 9.44 3.39 -12.00
N ASN A 2 9.11 2.13 -12.30
CA ASN A 2 7.71 1.69 -12.34
C ASN A 2 7.14 1.81 -10.93
N LYS A 3 6.00 2.49 -10.81
CA LYS A 3 5.30 2.62 -9.53
C LYS A 3 4.66 1.29 -9.14
N LEU A 4 4.62 1.00 -7.84
CA LEU A 4 4.15 -0.23 -7.22
C LEU A 4 2.63 -0.25 -7.08
N ILE A 5 2.03 -1.43 -7.18
CA ILE A 5 0.66 -1.70 -6.72
C ILE A 5 0.78 -2.53 -5.45
N VAL A 6 0.18 -2.07 -4.36
CA VAL A 6 0.38 -2.64 -3.02
C VAL A 6 -0.96 -2.83 -2.36
N ASP A 7 -1.23 -3.99 -1.79
CA ASP A 7 -2.38 -4.18 -0.93
C ASP A 7 -1.96 -4.15 0.55
N ILE A 8 -2.82 -3.54 1.38
CA ILE A 8 -2.54 -3.28 2.79
C ILE A 8 -3.79 -3.47 3.66
N SER A 9 -3.54 -3.78 4.92
CA SER A 9 -4.57 -3.96 5.94
C SER A 9 -4.03 -3.58 7.32
N HIS A 10 -4.74 -3.91 8.40
CA HIS A 10 -4.24 -3.65 9.76
C HIS A 10 -2.87 -4.28 10.08
N TRP A 11 -2.37 -5.20 9.25
CA TRP A 11 -1.02 -5.75 9.35
C TRP A 11 0.08 -4.73 8.99
N GLN A 12 -0.28 -3.65 8.30
CA GLN A 12 0.58 -2.50 8.00
C GLN A 12 0.07 -1.25 8.73
N PRO A 13 0.33 -1.09 10.05
CA PRO A 13 -0.12 0.08 10.81
C PRO A 13 0.28 1.39 10.14
N THR A 14 -0.67 2.31 10.01
CA THR A 14 -0.51 3.59 9.31
C THR A 14 0.69 4.39 9.84
N ASN A 15 0.90 4.36 11.17
CA ASN A 15 1.98 5.06 11.84
C ASN A 15 3.38 4.49 11.57
N LYS A 16 3.47 3.31 10.94
CA LYS A 16 4.73 2.68 10.49
C LYS A 16 5.02 2.92 9.01
N ILE A 17 4.08 3.50 8.26
CA ILE A 17 4.22 3.81 6.83
C ILE A 17 4.68 5.25 6.66
N ASN A 18 5.77 5.45 5.92
CA ASN A 18 6.17 6.78 5.45
C ASN A 18 5.38 7.15 4.20
N TRP A 19 4.18 7.70 4.38
CA TRP A 19 3.25 8.03 3.29
C TRP A 19 3.78 9.01 2.25
N ALA A 20 4.56 10.01 2.69
CA ALA A 20 5.17 10.96 1.76
C ALA A 20 6.15 10.27 0.80
N ARG A 21 6.87 9.25 1.28
CA ARG A 21 7.76 8.45 0.44
C ARG A 21 6.99 7.41 -0.38
N ALA A 22 5.99 6.76 0.22
CA ALA A 22 5.11 5.84 -0.49
C ALA A 22 4.45 6.53 -1.70
N ALA A 23 4.05 7.80 -1.59
CA ALA A 23 3.44 8.56 -2.69
C ALA A 23 4.34 8.74 -3.93
N LEU A 24 5.66 8.60 -3.76
CA LEU A 24 6.62 8.65 -4.88
C LEU A 24 6.74 7.31 -5.59
N GLU A 25 6.50 6.22 -4.87
CA GLU A 25 6.78 4.85 -5.30
C GLU A 25 5.50 4.04 -5.58
N VAL A 26 4.34 4.41 -5.05
CA VAL A 26 3.08 3.66 -5.15
C VAL A 26 2.15 4.32 -6.16
N ALA A 27 1.67 3.52 -7.11
CA ALA A 27 0.67 3.91 -8.11
C ALA A 27 -0.76 3.69 -7.64
N LEU A 28 -0.97 2.65 -6.82
CA LEU A 28 -2.27 2.21 -6.35
C LEU A 28 -2.11 1.44 -5.05
N PHE A 29 -2.92 1.79 -4.05
CA PHE A 29 -3.17 0.92 -2.89
C PHE A 29 -4.45 0.09 -3.07
N ILE A 30 -4.51 -1.10 -2.50
CA ILE A 30 -5.75 -1.88 -2.34
C ILE A 30 -5.94 -2.12 -0.85
N ILE A 31 -6.95 -1.50 -0.24
CA ILE A 31 -7.04 -1.37 1.22
C ILE A 31 -8.16 -2.25 1.75
N ARG A 32 -7.86 -3.13 2.72
CA ARG A 32 -8.88 -3.97 3.36
C ARG A 32 -9.86 -3.12 4.13
N VAL A 33 -11.16 -3.35 3.97
CA VAL A 33 -12.20 -2.68 4.76
C VAL A 33 -12.74 -3.58 5.85
N GLN A 34 -12.88 -4.88 5.56
CA GLN A 34 -13.49 -5.82 6.49
C GLN A 34 -12.95 -7.26 6.35
N TYR A 35 -13.24 -8.05 7.37
CA TYR A 35 -13.05 -9.49 7.45
C TYR A 35 -14.38 -10.12 7.88
N GLY A 36 -15.12 -10.63 6.91
CA GLY A 36 -16.55 -10.91 7.05
C GLY A 36 -17.37 -9.65 7.37
N SER A 37 -18.65 -9.86 7.71
CA SER A 37 -19.52 -8.77 8.16
C SER A 37 -19.10 -8.15 9.49
N LEU A 38 -18.58 -8.94 10.44
CA LEU A 38 -18.47 -8.50 11.83
C LEU A 38 -17.21 -7.69 12.15
N LYS A 39 -16.09 -7.93 11.44
CA LYS A 39 -14.81 -7.31 11.78
C LYS A 39 -14.43 -6.25 10.75
N HIS A 40 -14.35 -5.01 11.20
CA HIS A 40 -13.83 -3.90 10.40
C HIS A 40 -12.31 -3.91 10.51
N ASP A 41 -11.62 -3.60 9.41
CA ASP A 41 -10.17 -3.43 9.48
C ASP A 41 -9.85 -2.14 10.25
N ARG A 42 -9.19 -2.27 11.41
CA ARG A 42 -8.95 -1.12 12.31
C ARG A 42 -8.10 0.00 11.70
N GLU A 43 -7.37 -0.26 10.61
CA GLU A 43 -6.51 0.75 9.97
C GLU A 43 -7.13 1.37 8.72
N TYR A 44 -8.20 0.81 8.12
CA TYR A 44 -8.62 1.21 6.77
C TYR A 44 -8.94 2.70 6.64
N LYS A 45 -9.62 3.30 7.63
CA LYS A 45 -9.93 4.74 7.61
C LYS A 45 -8.66 5.59 7.66
N ASN A 46 -7.66 5.16 8.43
CA ASN A 46 -6.37 5.85 8.53
C ASN A 46 -5.56 5.71 7.23
N HIS A 47 -5.58 4.52 6.61
CA HIS A 47 -4.98 4.29 5.29
C HIS A 47 -5.63 5.16 4.21
N VAL A 48 -6.96 5.17 4.15
CA VAL A 48 -7.74 5.98 3.21
C VAL A 48 -7.43 7.46 3.38
N ALA A 49 -7.47 7.97 4.61
CA ALA A 49 -7.17 9.37 4.90
C ALA A 49 -5.76 9.76 4.42
N ASN A 50 -4.76 8.88 4.61
CA ASN A 50 -3.41 9.15 4.16
C ASN A 50 -3.22 8.99 2.64
N ALA A 51 -3.87 8.01 2.01
CA ALA A 51 -3.87 7.85 0.56
C ALA A 51 -4.45 9.11 -0.12
N LYS A 52 -5.61 9.58 0.35
CA LYS A 52 -6.22 10.85 -0.11
C LYS A 52 -5.29 12.05 0.11
N LYS A 53 -4.74 12.20 1.31
CA LYS A 53 -3.83 13.30 1.66
C LYS A 53 -2.62 13.40 0.74
N HIS A 54 -2.13 12.27 0.23
CA HIS A 54 -0.94 12.22 -0.64
C HIS A 54 -1.28 12.00 -2.12
N GLY A 55 -2.56 12.01 -2.49
CA GLY A 55 -3.00 11.83 -3.87
C GLY A 55 -2.70 10.44 -4.44
N ILE A 56 -2.64 9.40 -3.60
CA ILE A 56 -2.43 8.02 -4.02
C ILE A 56 -3.80 7.40 -4.29
N PRO A 57 -4.09 6.94 -5.54
CA PRO A 57 -5.31 6.20 -5.85
C PRO A 57 -5.41 4.93 -5.00
N PHE A 58 -6.64 4.53 -4.68
CA PHE A 58 -6.87 3.30 -3.94
C PHE A 58 -8.14 2.57 -4.39
N GLY A 59 -8.11 1.23 -4.29
CA GLY A 59 -9.30 0.37 -4.29
C GLY A 59 -9.55 -0.20 -2.89
N HIS A 60 -10.67 -0.88 -2.72
CA HIS A 60 -11.01 -1.56 -1.47
C HIS A 60 -11.18 -3.06 -1.67
N TYR A 61 -10.85 -3.84 -0.65
CA TYR A 61 -11.20 -5.26 -0.62
C TYR A 61 -11.89 -5.67 0.69
N ALA A 62 -12.73 -6.69 0.58
CA ALA A 62 -13.41 -7.33 1.69
C ALA A 62 -13.02 -8.81 1.70
N TYR A 63 -12.38 -9.26 2.79
CA TYR A 63 -12.09 -10.67 2.99
C TYR A 63 -13.40 -11.37 3.34
N ALA A 64 -13.84 -12.28 2.48
CA ALA A 64 -15.14 -12.92 2.51
C ALA A 64 -15.22 -14.02 3.58
N LEU A 65 -16.33 -14.05 4.34
CA LEU A 65 -16.64 -15.14 5.27
C LEU A 65 -18.09 -15.64 5.14
N PHE A 66 -18.79 -15.21 4.11
CA PHE A 66 -20.19 -15.58 3.90
C PHE A 66 -20.40 -17.09 3.91
N ARG A 67 -21.49 -17.51 4.55
CA ARG A 67 -21.81 -18.94 4.77
C ARG A 67 -22.80 -19.50 3.75
N ASP A 68 -23.44 -18.63 2.97
CA ASP A 68 -24.41 -18.92 1.91
C ASP A 68 -24.64 -17.66 1.05
N VAL A 69 -25.53 -17.77 0.04
CA VAL A 69 -25.84 -16.69 -0.90
C VAL A 69 -26.45 -15.45 -0.21
N GLU A 70 -27.36 -15.65 0.75
CA GLU A 70 -28.02 -14.53 1.43
C GLU A 70 -27.06 -13.81 2.38
N ASP A 71 -26.16 -14.57 3.01
CA ASP A 71 -25.05 -14.00 3.78
C ASP A 71 -24.09 -13.20 2.91
N ALA A 72 -23.75 -13.68 1.72
CA ALA A 72 -22.88 -12.95 0.79
C ALA A 72 -23.50 -11.60 0.37
N LYS A 73 -24.82 -11.56 0.14
CA LYS A 73 -25.53 -10.31 -0.13
C LYS A 73 -25.52 -9.37 1.08
N ARG A 74 -25.65 -9.87 2.31
CA ARG A 74 -25.54 -9.05 3.54
C ARG A 74 -24.13 -8.49 3.67
N GLU A 75 -23.12 -9.35 3.52
CA GLU A 75 -21.73 -8.97 3.63
C GLU A 75 -21.32 -7.92 2.59
N ALA A 76 -21.83 -8.03 1.36
CA ALA A 76 -21.65 -7.02 0.31
C ALA A 76 -22.29 -5.68 0.68
N ARG A 77 -23.50 -5.67 1.27
CA ARG A 77 -24.15 -4.43 1.75
C ARG A 77 -23.36 -3.79 2.90
N ASP A 78 -22.87 -4.60 3.83
CA ASP A 78 -21.99 -4.13 4.90
C ASP A 78 -20.72 -3.51 4.34
N PHE A 79 -20.12 -4.12 3.32
CA PHE A 79 -18.94 -3.61 2.65
C PHE A 79 -19.23 -2.28 1.95
N LEU A 80 -20.33 -2.18 1.19
CA LEU A 80 -20.77 -0.96 0.53
C LEU A 80 -21.01 0.19 1.51
N ALA A 81 -21.58 -0.09 2.69
CA ALA A 81 -21.82 0.91 3.73
C ALA A 81 -20.51 1.45 4.35
N ARG A 82 -19.39 0.76 4.19
CA ARG A 82 -18.08 1.09 4.78
C ARG A 82 -17.08 1.62 3.76
N ALA A 83 -17.19 1.18 2.51
CA ALA A 83 -16.27 1.54 1.44
C ALA A 83 -16.25 3.05 1.24
N ASP A 84 -15.05 3.61 1.10
CA ASP A 84 -14.92 5.03 0.82
C ASP A 84 -15.29 5.33 -0.64
N LYS A 85 -16.15 6.33 -0.85
CA LYS A 85 -16.66 6.73 -2.16
C LYS A 85 -15.59 7.13 -3.19
N ASP A 86 -14.39 7.50 -2.75
CA ASP A 86 -13.31 7.91 -3.66
C ASP A 86 -12.47 6.70 -4.14
N ALA A 87 -12.75 5.49 -3.62
CA ALA A 87 -12.18 4.24 -4.11
C ALA A 87 -12.44 4.08 -5.61
N LYS A 88 -11.53 3.37 -6.30
CA LYS A 88 -11.61 3.19 -7.76
C LYS A 88 -12.29 1.91 -8.19
N PHE A 89 -12.32 0.93 -7.30
CA PHE A 89 -12.95 -0.36 -7.48
C PHE A 89 -13.09 -1.06 -6.12
N LEU A 90 -13.93 -2.08 -6.10
CA LEU A 90 -14.10 -2.99 -4.97
C LEU A 90 -13.58 -4.39 -5.34
N VAL A 91 -13.20 -5.18 -4.34
CA VAL A 91 -12.76 -6.58 -4.52
C VAL A 91 -13.43 -7.44 -3.45
N VAL A 92 -14.01 -8.55 -3.88
CA VAL A 92 -14.30 -9.67 -2.98
C VAL A 92 -13.09 -10.58 -2.94
N ASP A 93 -12.57 -10.84 -1.74
CA ASP A 93 -11.40 -11.66 -1.48
C ASP A 93 -11.86 -13.01 -0.91
N VAL A 94 -11.76 -14.08 -1.71
CA VAL A 94 -12.25 -15.43 -1.40
C VAL A 94 -11.08 -16.41 -1.37
N GLU A 95 -10.59 -16.73 -0.18
CA GLU A 95 -9.43 -17.61 0.03
C GLU A 95 -9.79 -18.97 0.63
N GLU A 96 -10.99 -19.09 1.21
CA GLU A 96 -11.40 -20.25 1.97
C GLU A 96 -12.85 -20.65 1.69
N GLN A 97 -13.13 -21.94 1.86
CA GLN A 97 -14.49 -22.46 1.75
C GLN A 97 -15.25 -22.22 3.05
N THR A 98 -15.95 -21.09 3.11
CA THR A 98 -16.79 -20.73 4.26
C THR A 98 -18.25 -21.12 4.08
N CYS A 99 -18.71 -21.42 2.86
CA CYS A 99 -20.10 -21.78 2.66
C CYS A 99 -20.42 -23.13 3.32
N LYS A 100 -21.60 -23.22 3.97
CA LYS A 100 -22.08 -24.46 4.61
C LYS A 100 -22.19 -25.59 3.61
N ASN A 101 -22.73 -25.30 2.43
CA ASN A 101 -22.71 -26.17 1.28
C ASN A 101 -21.61 -25.70 0.33
N PRO A 102 -20.57 -26.52 0.05
CA PRO A 102 -19.47 -26.11 -0.81
C PRO A 102 -19.90 -25.70 -2.23
N LYS A 103 -21.04 -26.18 -2.72
CA LYS A 103 -21.60 -25.81 -4.03
C LYS A 103 -22.05 -24.34 -4.08
N ASP A 104 -22.26 -23.71 -2.92
CA ASP A 104 -22.77 -22.36 -2.84
C ASP A 104 -21.67 -21.30 -2.99
N ILE A 105 -20.38 -21.67 -2.91
CA ILE A 105 -19.29 -20.68 -2.93
C ILE A 105 -19.28 -19.83 -4.21
N VAL A 106 -19.52 -20.43 -5.38
CA VAL A 106 -19.61 -19.71 -6.66
C VAL A 106 -20.83 -18.79 -6.70
N PRO A 107 -22.08 -19.25 -6.51
CA PRO A 107 -23.25 -18.36 -6.54
C PRO A 107 -23.24 -17.32 -5.41
N ALA A 108 -22.67 -17.63 -4.24
CA ALA A 108 -22.52 -16.67 -3.14
C ALA A 108 -21.51 -15.57 -3.51
N THR A 109 -20.35 -15.93 -4.05
CA THR A 109 -19.36 -14.96 -4.56
C THR A 109 -19.96 -14.09 -5.68
N GLN A 110 -20.70 -14.71 -6.61
CA GLN A 110 -21.39 -13.95 -7.67
C GLN A 110 -22.42 -12.99 -7.09
N ALA A 111 -23.21 -13.41 -6.10
CA ALA A 111 -24.21 -12.55 -5.47
C ALA A 111 -23.58 -11.36 -4.73
N PHE A 112 -22.42 -11.55 -4.09
CA PHE A 112 -21.65 -10.45 -3.51
C PHE A 112 -21.27 -9.42 -4.59
N ILE A 113 -20.67 -9.91 -5.69
CA ILE A 113 -20.25 -9.07 -6.81
C ILE A 113 -21.44 -8.33 -7.41
N ASP A 114 -22.56 -9.00 -7.66
CA ASP A 114 -23.75 -8.43 -8.27
C ASP A 114 -24.34 -7.31 -7.40
N VAL A 115 -24.35 -7.47 -6.07
CA VAL A 115 -24.78 -6.41 -5.13
C VAL A 115 -23.89 -5.18 -5.25
N CYS A 116 -22.57 -5.36 -5.29
CA CYS A 116 -21.63 -4.24 -5.45
C CYS A 116 -21.75 -3.57 -6.84
N LYS A 117 -21.91 -4.36 -7.91
CA LYS A 117 -22.09 -3.84 -9.28
C LYS A 117 -23.41 -3.10 -9.45
N ALA A 118 -24.49 -3.58 -8.83
CA ALA A 118 -25.78 -2.89 -8.82
C ALA A 118 -25.70 -1.51 -8.15
N ALA A 119 -24.76 -1.32 -7.21
CA ALA A 119 -24.44 -0.03 -6.61
C ALA A 119 -23.49 0.86 -7.46
N GLY A 120 -23.20 0.46 -8.71
CA GLY A 120 -22.40 1.23 -9.66
C GLY A 120 -20.90 1.00 -9.58
N TRP A 121 -20.44 0.02 -8.80
CA TRP A 121 -19.01 -0.27 -8.65
C TRP A 121 -18.49 -1.19 -9.75
N LYS A 122 -17.25 -0.93 -10.16
CA LYS A 122 -16.39 -1.96 -10.75
C LYS A 122 -15.93 -2.91 -9.65
N VAL A 123 -16.07 -4.21 -9.88
CA VAL A 123 -15.82 -5.23 -8.84
C VAL A 123 -14.90 -6.34 -9.35
N GLY A 124 -13.82 -6.59 -8.62
CA GLY A 124 -12.89 -7.68 -8.87
C GLY A 124 -13.10 -8.88 -7.96
N LEU A 125 -12.55 -10.01 -8.39
CA LEU A 125 -12.39 -11.22 -7.58
C LEU A 125 -10.92 -11.41 -7.27
N TYR A 126 -10.56 -11.46 -6.00
CA TYR A 126 -9.31 -12.06 -5.56
C TYR A 126 -9.57 -13.48 -5.05
N THR A 127 -8.74 -14.42 -5.46
CA THR A 127 -8.79 -15.79 -4.95
C THR A 127 -7.47 -16.52 -5.17
N GLY A 128 -7.10 -17.36 -4.20
CA GLY A 128 -5.85 -18.11 -4.22
C GLY A 128 -5.66 -18.95 -5.49
N HIS A 129 -4.44 -19.01 -6.04
CA HIS A 129 -4.16 -19.84 -7.22
C HIS A 129 -4.54 -21.31 -7.02
N HIS A 130 -4.29 -21.85 -5.82
CA HIS A 130 -4.67 -23.21 -5.44
C HIS A 130 -6.19 -23.38 -5.24
N PHE A 131 -6.91 -22.29 -4.98
CA PHE A 131 -8.36 -22.30 -4.73
C PHE A 131 -9.15 -22.17 -6.04
N TYR A 132 -8.61 -21.44 -7.02
CA TYR A 132 -9.29 -21.00 -8.23
C TYR A 132 -10.05 -22.11 -8.98
N LYS A 133 -9.33 -23.09 -9.56
CA LYS A 133 -9.96 -24.20 -10.29
C LYS A 133 -10.68 -25.21 -9.40
N PRO A 134 -10.11 -25.65 -8.25
CA PRO A 134 -10.79 -26.61 -7.39
C PRO A 134 -12.16 -26.17 -6.89
N HIS A 135 -12.36 -24.86 -6.69
CA HIS A 135 -13.65 -24.30 -6.26
C HIS A 135 -14.45 -23.65 -7.40
N ARG A 136 -14.00 -23.84 -8.64
CA ARG A 136 -14.67 -23.32 -9.86
C ARG A 136 -14.84 -21.80 -9.84
N MET A 137 -13.91 -21.07 -9.23
CA MET A 137 -13.91 -19.60 -9.19
C MET A 137 -13.76 -18.98 -10.59
N ASP A 138 -13.31 -19.75 -11.58
CA ASP A 138 -13.31 -19.37 -12.99
C ASP A 138 -14.71 -19.16 -13.58
N LEU A 139 -15.76 -19.62 -12.90
CA LEU A 139 -17.14 -19.37 -13.29
C LEU A 139 -17.70 -18.04 -12.76
N VAL A 140 -17.03 -17.44 -11.78
CA VAL A 140 -17.44 -16.15 -11.22
C VAL A 140 -17.13 -15.03 -12.23
N LYS A 141 -18.14 -14.23 -12.54
CA LYS A 141 -18.07 -13.13 -13.49
C LYS A 141 -17.77 -11.81 -12.76
N ALA A 142 -16.48 -11.54 -12.58
CA ALA A 142 -15.97 -10.26 -12.08
C ALA A 142 -15.53 -9.34 -13.24
N ASP A 143 -15.39 -8.03 -12.99
CA ASP A 143 -14.84 -7.10 -13.97
C ASP A 143 -13.34 -7.31 -14.16
N PHE A 144 -12.64 -7.80 -13.13
CA PHE A 144 -11.24 -8.21 -13.20
C PHE A 144 -10.93 -9.33 -12.21
N VAL A 145 -9.88 -10.10 -12.50
CA VAL A 145 -9.44 -11.23 -11.66
C VAL A 145 -8.04 -10.97 -11.10
N TRP A 146 -7.87 -11.17 -9.80
CA TRP A 146 -6.62 -10.96 -9.07
C TRP A 146 -6.17 -12.28 -8.45
N ILE A 147 -5.02 -12.82 -8.89
CA ILE A 147 -4.55 -14.15 -8.44
C ILE A 147 -3.15 -14.03 -7.82
N PRO A 148 -2.94 -14.56 -6.60
CA PRO A 148 -1.62 -14.65 -6.01
C PRO A 148 -0.84 -15.85 -6.55
N ARG A 149 0.45 -15.66 -6.85
CA ARG A 149 1.38 -16.75 -7.14
C ARG A 149 2.80 -16.30 -6.83
N TYR A 150 3.42 -16.90 -5.81
CA TYR A 150 4.63 -16.32 -5.23
C TYR A 150 5.96 -16.94 -5.67
N GLY A 151 5.95 -18.11 -6.32
CA GLY A 151 7.20 -18.82 -6.61
C GLY A 151 7.96 -19.15 -5.31
N THR A 152 9.25 -18.80 -5.24
CA THR A 152 10.03 -18.90 -3.99
C THR A 152 9.72 -17.78 -2.99
N ASN A 153 8.94 -16.79 -3.41
CA ASN A 153 8.45 -15.69 -2.59
C ASN A 153 9.58 -14.77 -2.06
N SER A 154 10.59 -14.50 -2.90
CA SER A 154 11.77 -13.71 -2.53
C SER A 154 11.52 -12.20 -2.41
N GLY A 155 10.30 -11.73 -2.65
CA GLY A 155 9.99 -10.31 -2.82
C GLY A 155 10.07 -9.83 -4.28
N LYS A 156 10.38 -10.72 -5.23
CA LYS A 156 10.48 -10.43 -6.67
C LYS A 156 9.45 -11.22 -7.48
N PRO A 157 9.02 -10.74 -8.66
CA PRO A 157 8.17 -11.51 -9.55
C PRO A 157 8.93 -12.71 -10.12
N GLU A 158 8.43 -13.92 -9.88
CA GLU A 158 9.07 -15.17 -10.31
C GLU A 158 8.12 -16.05 -11.13
N THR A 159 7.23 -16.79 -10.45
CA THR A 159 6.30 -17.72 -11.10
C THR A 159 4.95 -17.04 -11.33
N LYS A 160 4.56 -16.84 -12.58
CA LYS A 160 3.26 -16.27 -12.95
C LYS A 160 2.09 -17.21 -12.59
N PRO A 161 0.89 -16.69 -12.33
CA PRO A 161 -0.32 -17.50 -12.24
C PRO A 161 -0.51 -18.32 -13.53
N ALA A 162 -0.88 -19.59 -13.38
CA ALA A 162 -1.19 -20.46 -14.53
C ALA A 162 -2.54 -20.14 -15.19
N TYR A 163 -3.35 -19.30 -14.54
CA TYR A 163 -4.68 -18.91 -15.01
C TYR A 163 -4.68 -17.43 -15.42
N PRO A 164 -5.49 -17.04 -16.42
CA PRO A 164 -5.64 -15.63 -16.78
C PRO A 164 -6.06 -14.78 -15.58
N CYS A 165 -5.37 -13.67 -15.38
CA CYS A 165 -5.68 -12.66 -14.37
C CYS A 165 -5.29 -11.27 -14.87
N ASP A 166 -5.86 -10.25 -14.26
CA ASP A 166 -5.62 -8.83 -14.54
C ASP A 166 -4.70 -8.17 -13.50
N LEU A 167 -4.64 -8.74 -12.30
CA LEU A 167 -3.68 -8.42 -11.26
C LEU A 167 -3.00 -9.71 -10.77
N TRP A 168 -1.69 -9.65 -10.59
CA TRP A 168 -0.89 -10.73 -10.04
C TRP A 168 -0.22 -10.27 -8.75
N GLN A 169 -0.65 -10.81 -7.60
CA GLN A 169 0.09 -10.67 -6.35
C GLN A 169 1.27 -11.63 -6.39
N TYR A 170 2.47 -11.09 -6.59
CA TYR A 170 3.65 -11.91 -6.88
C TYR A 170 4.48 -12.23 -5.64
N THR A 171 4.19 -11.61 -4.50
CA THR A 171 4.88 -11.87 -3.24
C THR A 171 4.11 -11.30 -2.06
N ASP A 172 4.25 -11.94 -0.90
CA ASP A 172 3.87 -11.40 0.41
C ASP A 172 5.09 -10.93 1.24
N LYS A 173 6.30 -11.00 0.64
CA LYS A 173 7.60 -10.65 1.24
C LYS A 173 8.21 -9.41 0.61
N GLY A 174 7.41 -8.59 -0.06
CA GLY A 174 7.86 -7.34 -0.65
C GLY A 174 8.56 -6.44 0.36
N ARG A 175 9.69 -5.87 -0.05
CA ARG A 175 10.47 -4.93 0.78
C ARG A 175 10.60 -3.59 0.08
N VAL A 176 10.31 -2.53 0.80
CA VAL A 176 10.36 -1.15 0.32
C VAL A 176 11.01 -0.25 1.35
N SER A 177 11.47 0.91 0.91
CA SER A 177 12.19 1.84 1.76
C SER A 177 11.29 2.70 2.67
N TRP A 178 9.98 2.69 2.45
CA TRP A 178 8.98 3.48 3.18
C TRP A 178 8.17 2.70 4.22
N TYR A 179 8.42 1.40 4.36
CA TYR A 179 7.79 0.54 5.37
C TYR A 179 8.75 -0.58 5.81
N ASN A 180 9.01 -0.67 7.11
CA ASN A 180 9.93 -1.66 7.69
C ASN A 180 9.17 -2.94 8.09
N GLY A 181 8.58 -3.59 7.10
CA GLY A 181 7.82 -4.82 7.23
C GLY A 181 7.69 -5.49 5.86
N SER A 182 6.90 -6.56 5.77
CA SER A 182 6.62 -7.22 4.51
C SER A 182 5.35 -6.65 3.89
N LEU A 183 5.35 -6.58 2.56
CA LEU A 183 4.22 -6.10 1.78
C LEU A 183 3.82 -7.11 0.73
N ASP A 184 2.52 -7.16 0.51
CA ASP A 184 1.93 -7.80 -0.63
C ASP A 184 2.10 -6.88 -1.85
N LEU A 185 2.85 -7.35 -2.84
CA LEU A 185 3.16 -6.56 -4.03
C LEU A 185 2.54 -7.19 -5.27
N ASN A 186 2.03 -6.30 -6.12
CA ASN A 186 1.22 -6.66 -7.26
C ASN A 186 1.79 -6.10 -8.56
N LEU A 187 1.54 -6.83 -9.65
CA LEU A 187 1.75 -6.37 -11.02
C LEU A 187 0.43 -6.40 -11.78
N LEU A 188 0.29 -5.49 -12.74
CA LEU A 188 -0.71 -5.64 -13.79
C LEU A 188 -0.39 -6.91 -14.59
N ALA A 189 -1.42 -7.68 -14.87
CA ALA A 189 -1.41 -8.84 -15.73
C ALA A 189 -2.51 -8.67 -16.80
N GLY A 190 -2.47 -9.49 -17.84
CA GLY A 190 -3.47 -9.41 -18.91
C GLY A 190 -3.46 -8.08 -19.67
N SER A 191 -4.63 -7.65 -20.16
CA SER A 191 -4.79 -6.49 -21.04
C SER A 191 -5.22 -5.21 -20.33
N LYS A 192 -5.60 -5.27 -19.05
CA LYS A 192 -6.10 -4.09 -18.31
C LYS A 192 -4.95 -3.22 -17.84
N THR A 193 -4.97 -1.95 -18.26
CA THR A 193 -3.96 -0.96 -17.89
C THR A 193 -4.22 -0.38 -16.50
N LEU A 194 -3.22 0.29 -15.92
CA LEU A 194 -3.41 1.04 -14.68
C LEU A 194 -4.55 2.07 -14.82
N GLU A 195 -4.61 2.75 -15.96
CA GLU A 195 -5.66 3.72 -16.30
C GLU A 195 -7.05 3.10 -16.29
N TRP A 196 -7.21 1.85 -16.73
CA TRP A 196 -8.49 1.14 -16.58
C TRP A 196 -8.88 1.00 -15.10
N PHE A 197 -7.93 0.70 -14.21
CA PHE A 197 -8.21 0.55 -12.79
C PHE A 197 -8.58 1.86 -12.11
N ILE A 198 -7.81 2.92 -12.36
CA ILE A 198 -7.89 4.16 -11.56
C ILE A 198 -8.50 5.35 -12.30
N GLY A 199 -8.88 5.16 -13.56
CA GLY A 199 -9.25 6.22 -14.50
C GLY A 199 -8.03 6.91 -15.10
N ALA A 200 -8.28 7.75 -16.12
CA ALA A 200 -7.27 8.63 -16.67
C ALA A 200 -6.72 9.51 -15.54
N GLN A 201 -5.43 9.37 -15.23
CA GLN A 201 -4.77 10.39 -14.44
C GLN A 201 -4.69 11.63 -15.33
N LYS A 202 -5.37 12.73 -14.96
CA LYS A 202 -5.01 14.03 -15.54
C LYS A 202 -3.50 14.16 -15.39
N PRO A 203 -2.75 14.54 -16.44
CA PRO A 203 -1.33 14.81 -16.29
C PRO A 203 -1.21 15.74 -15.10
N VAL A 204 -0.58 15.26 -14.04
CA VAL A 204 -0.25 16.11 -12.90
C VAL A 204 0.66 17.15 -13.51
N ALA A 205 0.15 18.38 -13.69
CA ALA A 205 0.96 19.50 -14.07
C ALA A 205 2.23 19.42 -13.21
N PRO A 206 3.44 19.50 -13.78
CA PRO A 206 4.65 19.40 -13.00
C PRO A 206 4.47 20.30 -11.80
N LYS A 207 4.54 19.74 -10.60
CA LYS A 207 4.60 20.55 -9.39
C LYS A 207 5.66 21.62 -9.68
N PRO A 208 5.38 22.93 -9.51
CA PRO A 208 6.31 23.97 -9.89
C PRO A 208 7.70 23.56 -9.40
N PRO A 209 8.73 23.56 -10.27
CA PRO A 209 10.02 23.03 -9.93
C PRO A 209 10.41 23.62 -8.58
N SER A 210 10.61 22.77 -7.57
CA SER A 210 11.49 23.17 -6.47
C SER A 210 12.76 23.64 -7.16
N LYS A 211 13.21 24.87 -6.84
CA LYS A 211 14.32 25.58 -7.49
C LYS A 211 15.36 24.61 -8.09
N PRO A 212 15.86 24.85 -9.32
CA PRO A 212 16.86 23.99 -9.95
C PRO A 212 17.92 23.58 -8.92
N ILE A 213 18.03 22.28 -8.68
CA ILE A 213 19.12 21.73 -7.88
C ILE A 213 20.35 21.92 -8.77
N GLU A 214 21.13 22.96 -8.50
CA GLU A 214 22.52 23.04 -8.96
C GLU A 214 23.19 21.71 -8.66
N ALA A 215 23.93 21.19 -9.65
CA ALA A 215 24.69 19.96 -9.52
C ALA A 215 25.64 20.08 -8.31
N ALA A 216 25.22 19.53 -7.17
CA ALA A 216 26.04 19.49 -5.98
C ALA A 216 27.13 18.42 -6.14
N LYS A 217 28.35 18.79 -5.74
CA LYS A 217 29.56 17.97 -5.67
C LYS A 217 29.30 16.61 -4.98
N PRO A 218 30.15 15.58 -5.16
CA PRO A 218 29.95 14.27 -4.54
C PRO A 218 29.95 14.38 -3.01
N GLY A 219 28.76 14.48 -2.41
CA GLY A 219 28.56 14.45 -0.97
C GLY A 219 28.75 13.03 -0.43
N GLU A 220 29.06 12.93 0.86
CA GLU A 220 29.29 11.64 1.50
C GLU A 220 28.07 10.70 1.37
N LYS A 221 28.36 9.42 1.11
CA LYS A 221 27.31 8.39 0.98
C LYS A 221 26.51 8.29 2.29
N TYR A 222 25.19 8.35 2.15
CA TYR A 222 24.27 8.21 3.28
C TYR A 222 24.49 6.88 4.02
N PRO A 223 24.55 6.86 5.38
CA PRO A 223 24.80 5.66 6.20
C PRO A 223 23.76 4.53 6.11
N GLY A 224 22.74 4.66 5.26
CA GLY A 224 21.75 3.62 5.01
C GLY A 224 20.67 3.48 6.09
N HIS A 225 20.70 4.27 7.16
CA HIS A 225 19.70 4.24 8.23
C HIS A 225 19.40 5.64 8.80
N LEU A 226 18.18 5.83 9.31
CA LEU A 226 17.73 7.10 9.91
C LEU A 226 18.49 7.37 11.20
N ILE A 227 18.97 8.61 11.37
CA ILE A 227 19.54 9.09 12.63
C ILE A 227 18.50 10.01 13.29
N LYS A 228 17.97 9.60 14.44
CA LYS A 228 16.85 10.25 15.15
C LYS A 228 16.99 10.13 16.66
N LYS A 229 16.07 10.77 17.39
CA LYS A 229 16.03 10.72 18.86
C LYS A 229 16.16 9.29 19.40
N GLY A 230 17.03 9.11 20.39
CA GLY A 230 17.36 7.83 21.00
C GLY A 230 18.52 7.08 20.35
N ASN A 231 18.96 7.46 19.13
CA ASN A 231 20.19 6.92 18.57
C ASN A 231 21.43 7.45 19.28
N LYS A 232 22.50 6.67 19.26
CA LYS A 232 23.80 7.02 19.84
C LYS A 232 24.94 6.66 18.90
N GLY A 233 26.12 7.23 19.13
CA GLY A 233 27.36 6.85 18.45
C GLY A 233 27.97 7.95 17.57
N THR A 234 28.97 7.57 16.77
CA THR A 234 29.81 8.49 15.99
C THR A 234 29.03 9.28 14.93
N LEU A 235 28.04 8.66 14.29
CA LEU A 235 27.16 9.32 13.34
C LEU A 235 26.30 10.41 13.99
N VAL A 236 25.88 10.21 15.24
CA VAL A 236 25.15 11.23 16.01
C VAL A 236 26.08 12.40 16.35
N LYS A 237 27.32 12.13 16.80
CA LYS A 237 28.33 13.18 17.02
C LYS A 237 28.55 14.02 15.77
N LYS A 238 28.64 13.38 14.60
CA LYS A 238 28.80 14.06 13.32
C LYS A 238 27.63 15.00 13.01
N VAL A 239 26.39 14.52 13.19
CA VAL A 239 25.19 15.35 13.04
C VAL A 239 25.21 16.52 14.02
N GLN A 240 25.53 16.27 15.30
CA GLN A 240 25.59 17.30 16.34
C GLN A 240 26.58 18.41 16.00
N ILE A 241 27.79 18.06 15.53
CA ILE A 241 28.78 19.03 15.04
C ILE A 241 28.18 19.88 13.91
N LYS A 242 27.52 19.25 12.94
CA LYS A 242 26.96 19.95 11.77
C LYS A 242 25.84 20.93 12.13
N VAL A 243 25.00 20.61 13.12
CA VAL A 243 23.87 21.44 13.54
C VAL A 243 24.18 22.36 14.73
N GLY A 244 25.41 22.33 15.26
CA GLY A 244 25.82 23.13 16.42
C GLY A 244 25.10 22.71 17.71
N ALA A 245 24.94 21.40 17.93
CA ALA A 245 24.53 20.80 19.20
C ALA A 245 25.76 20.26 19.93
N LYS A 246 25.65 20.00 21.24
CA LYS A 246 26.72 19.32 22.01
C LYS A 246 27.07 17.96 21.39
N PRO A 247 28.33 17.68 21.00
CA PRO A 247 28.71 16.45 20.31
C PRO A 247 28.96 15.27 21.28
N ASP A 248 28.00 15.02 22.17
CA ASP A 248 28.07 13.93 23.16
C ASP A 248 27.78 12.54 22.56
N GLY A 249 27.29 12.49 21.33
CA GLY A 249 26.95 11.27 20.61
C GLY A 249 25.61 10.67 21.04
N ILE A 250 24.74 11.43 21.70
CA ILE A 250 23.41 11.01 22.11
C ILE A 250 22.39 11.92 21.43
N PHE A 251 21.51 11.35 20.61
CA PHE A 251 20.49 12.12 19.92
C PHE A 251 19.34 12.40 20.89
N GLY A 252 19.52 13.44 21.71
CA GLY A 252 18.54 13.91 22.68
C GLY A 252 17.60 14.99 22.13
N PRO A 253 16.70 15.55 22.97
CA PRO A 253 15.80 16.63 22.59
C PRO A 253 16.51 17.87 22.00
N GLU A 254 17.69 18.20 22.53
CA GLU A 254 18.50 19.32 22.02
C GLU A 254 18.94 19.07 20.57
N THR A 255 19.47 17.87 20.27
CA THR A 255 19.88 17.50 18.91
C THR A 255 18.69 17.50 17.96
N GLU A 256 17.53 17.00 18.38
CA GLU A 256 16.30 17.03 17.59
C GLU A 256 15.86 18.46 17.25
N ALA A 257 15.87 19.36 18.24
CA ALA A 257 15.53 20.77 18.03
C ALA A 257 16.48 21.45 17.03
N LYS A 258 17.78 21.20 17.14
CA LYS A 258 18.81 21.73 16.23
C LYS A 258 18.67 21.17 14.82
N VAL A 259 18.36 19.88 14.68
CA VAL A 259 18.07 19.27 13.36
C VAL A 259 16.82 19.90 12.75
N LYS A 260 15.74 20.11 13.51
CA LYS A 260 14.54 20.81 13.02
C LYS A 260 14.84 22.24 12.58
N ALA A 261 15.60 22.99 13.38
CA ALA A 261 16.00 24.35 13.04
C ALA A 261 16.82 24.40 11.74
N TRP A 262 17.74 23.46 11.59
CA TRP A 262 18.56 23.33 10.39
C TRP A 262 17.72 22.95 9.17
N GLN A 263 16.81 21.98 9.30
CA GLN A 263 15.89 21.59 8.24
C GLN A 263 15.01 22.78 7.80
N LYS A 264 14.55 23.59 8.75
CA LYS A 264 13.79 24.81 8.50
C LYS A 264 14.62 25.84 7.73
N ALA A 265 15.88 26.05 8.13
CA ALA A 265 16.81 26.96 7.45
C ALA A 265 17.10 26.52 6.00
N LYS A 266 17.18 25.22 5.77
CA LYS A 266 17.38 24.61 4.45
C LYS A 266 16.10 24.49 3.62
N LYS A 267 14.94 24.90 4.16
CA LYS A 267 13.63 24.79 3.50
C LYS A 267 13.30 23.35 3.05
N ILE A 268 13.78 22.36 3.79
CA ILE A 268 13.45 20.95 3.62
C ILE A 268 12.42 20.52 4.69
N LYS A 269 11.96 19.27 4.61
CA LYS A 269 11.01 18.74 5.59
C LYS A 269 11.55 18.85 7.02
N VAL A 270 10.78 19.51 7.89
CA VAL A 270 11.13 19.75 9.30
C VAL A 270 10.54 18.65 10.17
N ASP A 271 11.24 17.54 10.31
CA ASP A 271 10.80 16.37 11.10
C ASP A 271 11.77 15.93 12.19
N GLY A 272 12.93 16.59 12.33
CA GLY A 272 13.93 16.29 13.37
C GLY A 272 14.67 14.98 13.14
N ILE A 273 14.56 14.37 11.96
CA ILE A 273 15.17 13.11 11.59
C ILE A 273 16.19 13.36 10.49
N VAL A 274 17.41 12.83 10.64
CA VAL A 274 18.42 12.88 9.58
C VAL A 274 18.23 11.68 8.64
N GLY A 275 17.37 11.89 7.64
CA GLY A 275 17.19 11.00 6.49
C GLY A 275 18.13 11.31 5.32
N PRO A 276 18.02 10.61 4.18
CA PRO A 276 18.89 10.83 3.01
C PRO A 276 18.91 12.29 2.50
N GLN A 277 17.77 12.98 2.55
CA GLN A 277 17.66 14.38 2.13
C GLN A 277 18.41 15.31 3.10
N THR A 278 18.14 15.17 4.41
CA THR A 278 18.84 15.95 5.44
C THR A 278 20.34 15.66 5.43
N TRP A 279 20.74 14.40 5.22
CA TRP A 279 22.15 14.01 5.13
C TRP A 279 22.87 14.66 3.95
N ARG A 280 22.27 14.63 2.75
CA ARG A 280 22.86 15.24 1.54
C ARG A 280 23.04 16.76 1.67
N GLU A 281 22.12 17.41 2.37
CA GLU A 281 22.23 18.84 2.64
C GLU A 281 23.31 19.13 3.72
N MET A 282 23.66 18.13 4.55
CA MET A 282 24.64 18.22 5.62
C MET A 282 26.07 17.88 5.16
N PHE A 283 26.25 16.92 4.25
CA PHE A 283 27.54 16.34 3.85
C PHE A 283 27.55 15.98 2.37
#